data_AF-A0A7M3M9V5-F1
#
_entry.id   AF-A0A7M3M9V5-F1
#
_cell.length_a   1.000
_cell.length_b   1.000
_cell.length_c   1.000
_cell.angle_alpha   90.00
_cell.angle_beta   90.00
_cell.angle_gamma   90.00
#
_symmetry.space_group_name_H-M   'P 1'
#
loop_
_entity.id
_entity.type
_entity.pdbx_description
1 polymer ?
#
loop_
_entity_poly.entity_id
_entity_poly.type
_entity_poly.pdbx_seq_one_letter_code
_entity_poly.pdbx_strand_id
1 'polypeptide(L)'
;MKYVYVAGGTTMDIAMENAITMQTRYALYSLIHGLRQKDFGLHTIENVAYDIRQFSERYIIPVGGIIVTDSGGYSFIRGDIAPAMLAMLIDCYTVYMKSEYKKFDFIFSLDIPFSLKYQWFNNVKSILEANEASLIATRILLDGNPTLQEKFYFVWHFKMAEQFAIWKHLYAKLGLRRFVRHHAIGGMVGLKKATGICFTPFTGMSFYALNTYLDSCFVGQKYRLHFLGIYSRQDRFHIAFLEALFRHYLSGVADIAMSYDSINPVHTARMNQRLPLFHLAGDELEVYPTLLDVPASLLGQVTSNVEHAQKMLEEIERRRNGHRLHNAGAFSPVNVFSNLELDRFFTMLIDKYELVMELHRSTSPTSWVGRVNRIFDDIDQKHPGVFTHHMRRAITLTFERTWRWHKWFVDDRSLKGGDGLMAQTIREIKFPRLISN
;
A
#
# COMPACT_ATOMS: atom_id res chain seq x y z
N MET A 1 10.55 -2.99 4.58
CA MET A 1 9.17 -2.76 4.12
C MET A 1 8.52 -4.10 3.83
N LYS A 2 7.20 -4.26 3.99
CA LYS A 2 6.48 -5.50 3.70
C LYS A 2 5.50 -5.34 2.53
N TYR A 3 5.51 -6.27 1.59
CA TYR A 3 4.51 -6.37 0.52
C TYR A 3 3.29 -7.15 1.01
N VAL A 4 2.10 -6.61 0.79
CA VAL A 4 0.81 -7.24 1.08
C VAL A 4 0.18 -7.70 -0.22
N TYR A 5 0.04 -9.01 -0.37
CA TYR A 5 -0.58 -9.61 -1.55
C TYR A 5 -2.10 -9.39 -1.54
N VAL A 6 -2.65 -8.78 -2.59
CA VAL A 6 -4.10 -8.58 -2.69
C VAL A 6 -4.75 -9.83 -3.29
N ALA A 7 -5.45 -10.60 -2.45
CA ALA A 7 -6.15 -11.81 -2.85
C ALA A 7 -7.37 -11.49 -3.72
N GLY A 8 -7.51 -12.20 -4.84
CA GLY A 8 -8.66 -12.09 -5.74
C GLY A 8 -9.70 -13.15 -5.40
N GLY A 9 -10.95 -12.75 -5.15
CA GLY A 9 -12.02 -13.65 -4.69
C GLY A 9 -12.62 -14.58 -5.75
N THR A 10 -11.87 -14.95 -6.79
CA THR A 10 -12.32 -15.92 -7.79
C THR A 10 -11.21 -16.89 -8.18
N THR A 11 -11.47 -18.18 -7.91
CA THR A 11 -10.82 -19.38 -8.46
C THR A 11 -9.40 -19.18 -8.99
N MET A 12 -8.48 -18.78 -8.11
CA MET A 12 -7.06 -18.92 -8.40
C MET A 12 -6.64 -20.34 -8.07
N ASP A 13 -5.74 -20.88 -8.88
CA ASP A 13 -5.11 -22.17 -8.65
C ASP A 13 -4.52 -22.19 -7.23
N ILE A 14 -4.95 -23.18 -6.44
CA ILE A 14 -4.53 -23.41 -5.05
C ILE A 14 -3.00 -23.41 -4.95
N ALA A 15 -2.32 -23.98 -5.95
CA ALA A 15 -0.87 -24.06 -5.97
C ALA A 15 -0.23 -22.67 -6.11
N MET A 16 -0.84 -21.76 -6.86
CA MET A 16 -0.36 -20.37 -7.03
C MET A 16 -0.57 -19.55 -5.77
N GLU A 17 -1.75 -19.64 -5.15
CA GLU A 17 -2.07 -18.91 -3.91
C GLU A 17 -1.10 -19.31 -2.80
N ASN A 18 -0.92 -20.62 -2.58
CA ASN A 18 0.08 -21.15 -1.64
C ASN A 18 1.49 -20.63 -1.95
N ALA A 19 1.90 -20.69 -3.22
CA ALA A 19 3.22 -20.23 -3.63
C ALA A 19 3.44 -18.75 -3.34
N ILE A 20 2.44 -17.90 -3.57
CA ILE A 20 2.51 -16.46 -3.29
C ILE A 20 2.52 -16.22 -1.79
N THR A 21 1.60 -16.81 -1.02
CA THR A 21 1.48 -16.53 0.43
C THR A 21 2.65 -17.06 1.24
N MET A 22 3.30 -18.17 0.84
CA MET A 22 4.56 -18.63 1.45
C MET A 22 5.67 -17.58 1.38
N GLN A 23 5.71 -16.83 0.28
CA GLN A 23 6.72 -15.80 0.04
C GLN A 23 6.38 -14.47 0.70
N THR A 24 5.12 -14.02 0.58
CA THR A 24 4.72 -12.71 1.11
C THR A 24 4.44 -12.73 2.60
N ARG A 25 3.84 -13.82 3.10
CA ARG A 25 3.28 -13.99 4.45
C ARG A 25 2.30 -12.90 4.89
N TYR A 26 1.87 -12.07 3.96
CA TYR A 26 0.91 -10.98 4.17
C TYR A 26 -0.07 -11.00 3.01
N ALA A 27 -1.35 -11.08 3.32
CA ALA A 27 -2.42 -10.98 2.34
C ALA A 27 -3.47 -9.97 2.76
N LEU A 28 -4.08 -9.33 1.76
CA LEU A 28 -5.21 -8.44 1.90
C LEU A 28 -6.41 -9.10 1.21
N TYR A 29 -7.51 -9.22 1.95
CA TYR A 29 -8.78 -9.71 1.43
C TYR A 29 -9.86 -8.64 1.63
N SER A 30 -10.61 -8.33 0.58
CA SER A 30 -11.56 -7.21 0.60
C SER A 30 -13.00 -7.67 0.80
N LEU A 31 -13.77 -6.88 1.56
CA LEU A 31 -15.23 -7.06 1.71
C LEU A 31 -16.01 -6.76 0.42
N ILE A 32 -15.33 -6.27 -0.61
CA ILE A 32 -15.91 -5.79 -1.86
C ILE A 32 -16.80 -6.80 -2.59
N HIS A 33 -16.53 -8.11 -2.48
CA HIS A 33 -17.29 -9.14 -3.19
C HIS A 33 -18.73 -9.27 -2.68
N GLY A 34 -18.96 -9.08 -1.38
CA GLY A 34 -20.29 -9.09 -0.79
C GLY A 34 -21.03 -7.81 -1.13
N LEU A 35 -20.31 -6.70 -1.08
CA LEU A 35 -20.79 -5.34 -1.34
C LEU A 35 -21.19 -5.05 -2.80
N ARG A 36 -20.72 -5.85 -3.76
CA ARG A 36 -21.03 -5.70 -5.20
C ARG A 36 -22.30 -6.41 -5.64
N GLN A 37 -22.94 -7.17 -4.75
CA GLN A 37 -24.16 -7.90 -5.06
C GLN A 37 -25.34 -6.93 -5.16
N LYS A 38 -26.32 -7.24 -6.03
CA LYS A 38 -27.49 -6.35 -6.26
C LYS A 38 -28.31 -6.13 -4.99
N ASP A 39 -28.36 -7.14 -4.15
CA ASP A 39 -29.05 -7.26 -2.87
C ASP A 39 -28.06 -7.35 -1.70
N PHE A 40 -26.93 -6.61 -1.76
CA PHE A 40 -25.94 -6.67 -0.68
C PHE A 40 -26.57 -6.36 0.69
N GLY A 41 -26.00 -6.95 1.73
CA GLY A 41 -26.48 -6.86 3.10
C GLY A 41 -25.74 -7.84 4.02
N LEU A 42 -26.23 -8.03 5.24
CA LEU A 42 -25.54 -8.88 6.24
C LEU A 42 -25.31 -10.32 5.74
N HIS A 43 -26.27 -10.92 5.03
CA HIS A 43 -26.12 -12.26 4.46
C HIS A 43 -24.97 -12.35 3.44
N THR A 44 -24.79 -11.33 2.59
CA THR A 44 -23.66 -11.29 1.64
C THR A 44 -22.32 -11.08 2.34
N ILE A 45 -22.30 -10.34 3.45
CA ILE A 45 -21.10 -10.12 4.25
C ILE A 45 -20.72 -11.38 5.02
N GLU A 46 -21.69 -12.14 5.52
CA GLU A 46 -21.43 -13.43 6.17
C GLU A 46 -20.76 -14.42 5.21
N ASN A 47 -21.21 -14.48 3.95
CA ASN A 47 -20.58 -15.30 2.92
C ASN A 47 -19.12 -14.88 2.68
N VAL A 48 -18.85 -13.58 2.55
CA VAL A 48 -17.47 -13.09 2.39
C VAL A 48 -16.62 -13.33 3.64
N ALA A 49 -17.19 -13.18 4.84
CA ALA A 49 -16.50 -13.51 6.09
C ALA A 49 -16.11 -14.99 6.14
N TYR A 50 -17.00 -15.88 5.67
CA TYR A 50 -16.68 -17.29 5.48
C TYR A 50 -15.53 -17.48 4.49
N ASP A 51 -15.56 -16.84 3.32
CA ASP A 51 -14.50 -16.92 2.32
C ASP A 51 -13.14 -16.44 2.87
N ILE A 52 -13.13 -15.34 3.62
CA ILE A 52 -11.93 -14.79 4.27
C ILE A 52 -11.37 -15.79 5.29
N ARG A 53 -12.23 -16.43 6.10
CA ARG A 53 -11.80 -17.46 7.05
C ARG A 53 -11.21 -18.68 6.34
N GLN A 54 -11.87 -19.17 5.31
CA GLN A 54 -11.39 -20.30 4.51
C GLN A 54 -10.06 -19.99 3.83
N PHE A 55 -9.91 -18.78 3.28
CA PHE A 55 -8.64 -18.34 2.71
C PHE A 55 -7.54 -18.28 3.78
N SER A 56 -7.84 -17.72 4.95
CA SER A 56 -6.89 -17.61 6.06
C SER A 56 -6.42 -18.98 6.55
N GLU A 57 -7.35 -19.89 6.82
CA GLU A 57 -7.09 -21.27 7.28
C GLU A 57 -6.23 -22.05 6.28
N ARG A 58 -6.45 -21.84 4.99
CA ARG A 58 -5.78 -22.59 3.93
C ARG A 58 -4.41 -22.02 3.54
N TYR A 59 -4.26 -20.69 3.51
CA TYR A 59 -3.12 -20.05 2.86
C TYR A 59 -2.28 -19.15 3.77
N ILE A 60 -2.83 -18.68 4.89
CA ILE A 60 -2.18 -17.67 5.75
C ILE A 60 -1.72 -18.29 7.07
N ILE A 61 -2.60 -18.96 7.80
CA ILE A 61 -2.26 -19.61 9.07
C ILE A 61 -1.12 -20.63 8.90
N PRO A 62 -1.10 -21.51 7.88
CA PRO A 62 -0.06 -22.53 7.73
C PRO A 62 1.35 -21.95 7.55
N VAL A 63 1.47 -20.72 7.05
CA VAL A 63 2.75 -20.05 6.80
C VAL A 63 3.10 -19.03 7.89
N GLY A 64 2.33 -19.00 8.99
CA GLY A 64 2.47 -18.01 10.07
C GLY A 64 2.30 -16.57 9.55
N GLY A 65 1.42 -16.39 8.56
CA GLY A 65 1.19 -15.13 7.89
C GLY A 65 0.21 -14.22 8.61
N ILE A 66 -0.03 -13.06 8.00
CA ILE A 66 -0.93 -12.01 8.47
C ILE A 66 -2.01 -11.74 7.43
N ILE A 67 -3.26 -11.67 7.87
CA ILE A 67 -4.40 -11.30 7.04
C ILE A 67 -4.90 -9.89 7.39
N VAL A 68 -4.94 -9.04 6.36
CA VAL A 68 -5.46 -7.68 6.41
C VAL A 68 -6.82 -7.66 5.71
N THR A 69 -7.83 -7.06 6.32
CA THR A 69 -9.13 -6.85 5.67
C THR A 69 -9.25 -5.44 5.11
N ASP A 70 -9.63 -5.35 3.85
CA ASP A 70 -10.03 -4.07 3.22
C ASP A 70 -11.53 -3.83 3.40
N SER A 71 -11.88 -2.59 3.73
CA SER A 71 -13.23 -2.15 4.11
C SER A 71 -14.23 -2.28 2.96
N GLY A 72 -13.75 -2.33 1.71
CA GLY A 72 -14.59 -2.38 0.53
C GLY A 72 -15.15 -1.02 0.10
N GLY A 73 -14.66 0.09 0.66
CA GLY A 73 -15.03 1.45 0.26
C GLY A 73 -14.84 1.72 -1.24
N TYR A 74 -13.97 0.96 -1.92
CA TYR A 74 -13.80 1.00 -3.37
C TYR A 74 -15.09 0.69 -4.16
N SER A 75 -16.01 -0.13 -3.64
CA SER A 75 -17.34 -0.35 -4.26
C SER A 75 -18.13 0.95 -4.41
N PHE A 76 -18.06 1.84 -3.42
CA PHE A 76 -18.72 3.14 -3.49
C PHE A 76 -18.06 4.05 -4.53
N ILE A 77 -16.72 4.05 -4.57
CA ILE A 77 -15.95 4.82 -5.56
C ILE A 77 -16.34 4.44 -6.99
N ARG A 78 -16.51 3.14 -7.26
CA ARG A 78 -16.93 2.62 -8.57
C ARG A 78 -18.39 2.91 -8.91
N GLY A 79 -19.21 3.24 -7.90
CA GLY A 79 -20.65 3.41 -8.06
C GLY A 79 -21.41 2.08 -8.06
N ASP A 80 -20.80 1.03 -7.52
CA ASP A 80 -21.45 -0.27 -7.31
C ASP A 80 -22.52 -0.13 -6.20
N ILE A 81 -22.31 0.79 -5.25
CA ILE A 81 -23.24 1.15 -4.17
C ILE A 81 -23.79 2.56 -4.38
N ALA A 82 -25.12 2.71 -4.33
CA ALA A 82 -25.78 4.01 -4.38
C ALA A 82 -25.67 4.76 -3.04
N PRO A 83 -25.62 6.11 -3.03
CA PRO A 83 -25.56 6.90 -1.80
C PRO A 83 -26.67 6.61 -0.78
N ALA A 84 -27.88 6.27 -1.24
CA ALA A 84 -29.00 5.90 -0.37
C ALA A 84 -28.72 4.62 0.46
N MET A 85 -27.78 3.79 0.03
CA MET A 85 -27.42 2.53 0.69
C MET A 85 -26.19 2.67 1.60
N LEU A 86 -25.68 3.89 1.81
CA LEU A 86 -24.49 4.14 2.63
C LEU A 86 -24.67 3.69 4.08
N ALA A 87 -25.85 3.87 4.67
CA ALA A 87 -26.14 3.38 6.01
C ALA A 87 -25.96 1.86 6.09
N MET A 88 -26.52 1.13 5.13
CA MET A 88 -26.38 -0.34 5.06
C MET A 88 -24.92 -0.78 4.84
N LEU A 89 -24.14 -0.05 4.04
CA LEU A 89 -22.70 -0.29 3.88
C LEU A 89 -21.95 -0.12 5.21
N ILE A 90 -22.24 0.95 5.96
CA ILE A 90 -21.64 1.21 7.27
C ILE A 90 -22.03 0.12 8.27
N ASP A 91 -23.29 -0.30 8.30
CA ASP A 91 -23.78 -1.36 9.19
C ASP A 91 -23.11 -2.70 8.87
N CYS A 92 -23.03 -3.06 7.58
CA CYS A 92 -22.35 -4.26 7.10
C CYS A 92 -20.88 -4.31 7.56
N TYR A 93 -20.14 -3.22 7.35
CA TYR A 93 -18.75 -3.10 7.77
C TYR A 93 -18.60 -3.17 9.30
N THR A 94 -19.47 -2.49 10.04
CA THR A 94 -19.45 -2.44 11.51
C THR A 94 -19.78 -3.80 12.13
N VAL A 95 -20.77 -4.51 11.58
CA VAL A 95 -21.10 -5.88 12.02
C VAL A 95 -19.94 -6.83 11.77
N TYR A 96 -19.32 -6.78 10.58
CA TYR A 96 -18.13 -7.58 10.28
C TYR A 96 -16.99 -7.32 11.27
N MET A 97 -16.67 -6.04 11.54
CA MET A 97 -15.66 -5.68 12.54
C MET A 97 -15.96 -6.29 13.90
N LYS A 98 -17.22 -6.18 14.34
CA LYS A 98 -17.66 -6.67 15.66
C LYS A 98 -17.62 -8.19 15.77
N SER A 99 -18.02 -8.91 14.72
CA SER A 99 -18.09 -10.38 14.74
C SER A 99 -16.76 -11.05 14.43
N GLU A 100 -15.92 -10.46 13.56
CA GLU A 100 -14.73 -11.13 13.01
C GLU A 100 -13.38 -10.57 13.53
N TYR A 101 -13.35 -9.63 14.49
CA TYR A 101 -12.07 -9.06 14.97
C TYR A 101 -11.05 -10.06 15.53
N LYS A 102 -11.49 -11.26 15.92
CA LYS A 102 -10.58 -12.33 16.35
C LYS A 102 -9.97 -13.12 15.18
N LYS A 103 -10.51 -12.96 13.96
CA LYS A 103 -10.16 -13.73 12.77
C LYS A 103 -9.23 -12.98 11.81
N PHE A 104 -9.29 -11.65 11.78
CA PHE A 104 -8.32 -10.83 11.05
C PHE A 104 -7.22 -10.28 11.96
N ASP A 105 -6.05 -9.98 11.39
CA ASP A 105 -4.96 -9.33 12.11
C ASP A 105 -5.06 -7.81 12.04
N PHE A 106 -5.46 -7.29 10.89
CA PHE A 106 -5.63 -5.84 10.69
C PHE A 106 -6.84 -5.54 9.80
N ILE A 107 -7.41 -4.34 9.96
CA ILE A 107 -8.49 -3.85 9.09
C ILE A 107 -8.34 -2.34 8.84
N PHE A 108 -8.65 -1.92 7.61
CA PHE A 108 -8.68 -0.50 7.24
C PHE A 108 -10.05 0.14 7.53
N SER A 109 -10.05 1.40 7.95
CA SER A 109 -11.26 2.22 8.06
C SER A 109 -12.07 2.23 6.77
N LEU A 110 -13.40 2.20 6.89
CA LEU A 110 -14.30 2.44 5.76
C LEU A 110 -14.29 3.93 5.40
N ASP A 111 -13.60 4.25 4.32
CA ASP A 111 -13.55 5.59 3.73
C ASP A 111 -14.52 5.73 2.55
N ILE A 112 -15.18 6.89 2.47
CA ILE A 112 -16.21 7.18 1.44
C ILE A 112 -15.79 8.46 0.70
N PRO A 113 -14.80 8.42 -0.22
CA PRO A 113 -14.12 9.64 -0.64
C PRO A 113 -14.77 10.43 -1.78
N PHE A 114 -15.31 9.75 -2.79
CA PHE A 114 -16.10 10.32 -3.89
C PHE A 114 -16.69 9.14 -4.70
N SER A 115 -17.68 9.39 -5.56
CA SER A 115 -18.23 8.39 -6.47
C SER A 115 -17.97 8.77 -7.93
N LEU A 116 -17.50 7.84 -8.76
CA LEU A 116 -17.36 8.04 -10.20
C LEU A 116 -18.71 8.11 -10.92
N LYS A 117 -19.74 7.46 -10.37
CA LYS A 117 -21.09 7.36 -10.96
C LYS A 117 -22.03 8.44 -10.45
N TYR A 118 -22.04 8.70 -9.14
CA TYR A 118 -22.99 9.60 -8.49
C TYR A 118 -22.38 10.98 -8.27
N GLN A 119 -22.25 11.77 -9.35
CA GLN A 119 -21.55 13.06 -9.32
C GLN A 119 -22.15 14.08 -8.34
N TRP A 120 -23.48 14.05 -8.12
CA TRP A 120 -24.16 14.91 -7.15
C TRP A 120 -23.69 14.70 -5.70
N PHE A 121 -23.15 13.52 -5.38
CA PHE A 121 -22.58 13.21 -4.07
C PHE A 121 -21.18 13.82 -3.88
N ASN A 122 -20.50 14.22 -4.96
CA ASN A 122 -19.09 14.67 -4.93
C ASN A 122 -18.95 16.13 -4.46
N ASN A 123 -19.55 16.44 -3.32
CA ASN A 123 -19.46 17.71 -2.63
C ASN A 123 -18.94 17.51 -1.19
N VAL A 124 -18.39 18.57 -0.60
CA VAL A 124 -17.75 18.53 0.73
C VAL A 124 -18.71 18.03 1.81
N LYS A 125 -19.95 18.49 1.81
CA LYS A 125 -20.96 18.16 2.83
C LYS A 125 -21.29 16.67 2.82
N SER A 126 -21.67 16.12 1.67
CA SER A 126 -22.07 14.71 1.56
C SER A 126 -20.91 13.76 1.91
N ILE A 127 -19.69 14.08 1.48
CA ILE A 127 -18.50 13.29 1.83
C ILE A 127 -18.20 13.40 3.33
N LEU A 128 -18.27 14.59 3.92
CA LEU A 128 -18.05 14.81 5.35
C LEU A 128 -19.07 14.01 6.19
N GLU A 129 -20.36 14.14 5.91
CA GLU A 129 -21.44 13.47 6.65
C GLU A 129 -21.33 11.94 6.57
N ALA A 130 -21.02 11.39 5.39
CA ALA A 130 -20.88 9.95 5.21
C ALA A 130 -19.66 9.38 5.99
N ASN A 131 -18.51 10.06 5.93
CA ASN A 131 -17.33 9.62 6.67
C ASN A 131 -17.48 9.86 8.18
N GLU A 132 -18.20 10.91 8.59
CA GLU A 132 -18.54 11.13 10.00
C GLU A 132 -19.37 9.95 10.54
N ALA A 133 -20.44 9.57 9.85
CA ALA A 133 -21.28 8.44 10.25
C ALA A 133 -20.49 7.14 10.36
N SER A 134 -19.65 6.84 9.36
CA SER A 134 -18.79 5.65 9.36
C SER A 134 -17.79 5.63 10.53
N LEU A 135 -17.14 6.76 10.80
CA LEU A 135 -16.15 6.87 11.86
C LEU A 135 -16.77 6.91 13.26
N ILE A 136 -17.99 7.45 13.43
CA ILE A 136 -18.74 7.36 14.69
C ILE A 136 -19.05 5.89 15.00
N ALA A 137 -19.61 5.15 14.04
CA ALA A 137 -19.91 3.73 14.22
C ALA A 137 -18.65 2.92 14.58
N THR A 138 -17.55 3.18 13.88
CA THR A 138 -16.25 2.56 14.15
C THR A 138 -15.73 2.92 15.55
N ARG A 139 -15.76 4.21 15.92
CA ARG A 139 -15.28 4.69 17.23
C ARG A 139 -16.01 4.02 18.39
N ILE A 140 -17.34 3.84 18.28
CA ILE A 140 -18.14 3.15 19.32
C ILE A 140 -17.62 1.74 19.55
N LEU A 141 -17.27 1.01 18.48
CA LEU A 141 -16.66 -0.32 18.61
C LEU A 141 -15.27 -0.27 19.23
N LEU A 142 -14.46 0.72 18.85
CA LEU A 142 -13.09 0.86 19.37
C LEU A 142 -13.07 1.17 20.86
N ASP A 143 -13.92 2.09 21.34
CA ASP A 143 -13.96 2.52 22.74
C ASP A 143 -14.19 1.35 23.71
N GLY A 144 -15.04 0.39 23.32
CA GLY A 144 -15.32 -0.81 24.11
C GLY A 144 -14.40 -2.02 23.86
N ASN A 145 -13.43 -1.93 22.94
CA ASN A 145 -12.64 -3.09 22.51
C ASN A 145 -11.17 -2.76 22.23
N PRO A 146 -10.29 -2.79 23.26
CA PRO A 146 -8.85 -2.54 23.11
C PRO A 146 -8.18 -3.46 22.08
N THR A 147 -8.58 -4.73 22.02
CA THR A 147 -8.05 -5.69 21.04
C THR A 147 -8.32 -5.25 19.61
N LEU A 148 -9.47 -4.63 19.34
CA LEU A 148 -9.78 -4.11 18.00
C LEU A 148 -9.00 -2.82 17.70
N GLN A 149 -8.70 -1.98 18.71
CA GLN A 149 -7.86 -0.79 18.54
C GLN A 149 -6.46 -1.14 18.03
N GLU A 150 -5.88 -2.25 18.51
CA GLU A 150 -4.58 -2.74 18.07
C GLU A 150 -4.56 -3.23 16.60
N LYS A 151 -5.73 -3.44 16.00
CA LYS A 151 -5.88 -3.98 14.64
C LYS A 151 -6.31 -2.93 13.62
N PHE A 152 -6.77 -1.77 14.08
CA PHE A 152 -7.44 -0.79 13.24
C PHE A 152 -6.47 0.21 12.60
N TYR A 153 -6.54 0.34 11.29
CA TYR A 153 -5.86 1.38 10.50
C TYR A 153 -6.82 2.51 10.14
N PHE A 154 -6.46 3.74 10.49
CA PHE A 154 -7.13 4.92 9.93
C PHE A 154 -6.52 5.30 8.58
N VAL A 155 -7.35 5.36 7.54
CA VAL A 155 -6.92 5.69 6.17
C VAL A 155 -7.00 7.21 5.93
N TRP A 156 -5.84 7.85 5.78
CA TRP A 156 -5.72 9.25 5.38
C TRP A 156 -5.94 9.45 3.87
N HIS A 157 -6.65 10.51 3.50
CA HIS A 157 -6.74 11.00 2.12
C HIS A 157 -6.28 12.44 2.01
N PHE A 158 -5.60 12.75 0.90
CA PHE A 158 -4.91 14.03 0.76
C PHE A 158 -4.87 14.59 -0.67
N LYS A 159 -5.44 13.92 -1.67
CA LYS A 159 -5.24 14.32 -3.09
C LYS A 159 -5.83 15.69 -3.43
N MET A 160 -6.83 16.11 -2.65
CA MET A 160 -7.55 17.38 -2.78
C MET A 160 -7.52 18.12 -1.45
N ALA A 161 -7.53 19.46 -1.49
CA ALA A 161 -7.46 20.28 -0.28
C ALA A 161 -8.68 20.05 0.61
N GLU A 162 -9.85 19.93 -0.01
CA GLU A 162 -11.13 19.66 0.63
C GLU A 162 -11.15 18.27 1.28
N GLN A 163 -10.63 17.24 0.59
CA GLN A 163 -10.48 15.91 1.20
C GLN A 163 -9.52 15.95 2.38
N PHE A 164 -8.34 16.54 2.23
CA PHE A 164 -7.40 16.64 3.34
C PHE A 164 -8.03 17.33 4.57
N ALA A 165 -8.78 18.42 4.34
CA ALA A 165 -9.49 19.14 5.39
C ALA A 165 -10.56 18.28 6.08
N ILE A 166 -11.36 17.51 5.32
CA ILE A 166 -12.38 16.60 5.88
C ILE A 166 -11.74 15.58 6.82
N TRP A 167 -10.69 14.87 6.39
CA TRP A 167 -10.08 13.82 7.20
C TRP A 167 -9.40 14.38 8.44
N LYS A 168 -8.72 15.52 8.31
CA LYS A 168 -8.14 16.22 9.45
C LYS A 168 -9.21 16.64 10.46
N HIS A 169 -10.31 17.23 9.97
CA HIS A 169 -11.43 17.65 10.81
C HIS A 169 -12.04 16.46 11.55
N LEU A 170 -12.33 15.36 10.86
CA LEU A 170 -12.93 14.16 11.46
C LEU A 170 -12.00 13.50 12.48
N TYR A 171 -10.71 13.41 12.17
CA TYR A 171 -9.71 12.86 13.11
C TYR A 171 -9.67 13.65 14.43
N ALA A 172 -9.68 14.98 14.34
CA ALA A 172 -9.70 15.87 15.50
C ALA A 172 -11.06 15.84 16.24
N LYS A 173 -12.17 16.08 15.53
CA LYS A 173 -13.54 16.16 16.07
C LYS A 173 -13.92 14.90 16.84
N LEU A 174 -13.57 13.73 16.31
CA LEU A 174 -13.92 12.45 16.91
C LEU A 174 -12.89 11.97 17.94
N GLY A 175 -11.81 12.73 18.17
CA GLY A 175 -10.77 12.38 19.14
C GLY A 175 -10.03 11.09 18.78
N LEU A 176 -9.86 10.79 17.49
CA LEU A 176 -9.36 9.50 17.00
C LEU A 176 -7.94 9.18 17.48
N ARG A 177 -7.15 10.19 17.87
CA ARG A 177 -5.82 10.01 18.51
C ARG A 177 -5.81 9.10 19.74
N ARG A 178 -6.97 8.90 20.38
CA ARG A 178 -7.14 8.02 21.56
C ARG A 178 -7.36 6.55 21.19
N PHE A 179 -7.74 6.28 19.93
CA PHE A 179 -8.20 4.97 19.47
C PHE A 179 -7.37 4.42 18.31
N VAL A 180 -6.73 5.30 17.55
CA VAL A 180 -6.00 4.97 16.33
C VAL A 180 -4.52 4.95 16.62
N ARG A 181 -3.94 3.74 16.57
CA ARG A 181 -2.50 3.51 16.61
C ARG A 181 -1.87 3.37 15.22
N HIS A 182 -2.60 2.78 14.28
CA HIS A 182 -2.08 2.43 12.96
C HIS A 182 -2.66 3.34 11.89
N HIS A 183 -1.81 3.72 10.92
CA HIS A 183 -2.18 4.67 9.88
C HIS A 183 -1.99 4.05 8.50
N ALA A 184 -2.90 4.38 7.59
CA ALA A 184 -2.80 4.02 6.19
C ALA A 184 -2.94 5.27 5.33
N ILE A 185 -2.39 5.24 4.12
CA ILE A 185 -2.50 6.34 3.16
C ILE A 185 -3.25 5.82 1.94
N GLY A 186 -4.45 6.35 1.76
CA GLY A 186 -5.33 6.05 0.65
C GLY A 186 -5.07 6.96 -0.55
N GLY A 187 -5.75 6.62 -1.65
CA GLY A 187 -5.93 7.56 -2.74
C GLY A 187 -4.90 7.54 -3.86
N MET A 188 -3.98 6.58 -3.87
CA MET A 188 -2.89 6.52 -4.85
C MET A 188 -3.29 5.87 -6.17
N VAL A 189 -4.29 4.98 -6.16
CA VAL A 189 -4.80 4.28 -7.34
C VAL A 189 -5.24 5.27 -8.41
N GLY A 190 -4.62 5.19 -9.60
CA GLY A 190 -4.93 6.04 -10.75
C GLY A 190 -4.45 7.50 -10.65
N LEU A 191 -3.89 7.93 -9.51
CA LEU A 191 -3.52 9.33 -9.24
C LEU A 191 -2.50 9.86 -10.25
N LYS A 192 -1.36 9.16 -10.40
CA LYS A 192 -0.30 9.58 -11.34
C LYS A 192 -0.78 9.61 -12.80
N LYS A 193 -1.67 8.68 -13.17
CA LYS A 193 -2.27 8.65 -14.51
C LYS A 193 -3.20 9.86 -14.74
N ALA A 194 -3.99 10.23 -13.73
CA ALA A 194 -4.92 11.34 -13.82
C ALA A 194 -4.23 12.71 -13.86
N THR A 195 -3.09 12.87 -13.19
CA THR A 195 -2.45 14.18 -13.02
C THR A 195 -1.14 14.36 -13.79
N GLY A 196 -0.57 13.28 -14.33
CA GLY A 196 0.72 13.30 -15.03
C GLY A 196 1.93 13.55 -14.12
N ILE A 197 1.75 13.54 -12.79
CA ILE A 197 2.90 13.68 -11.88
C ILE A 197 3.80 12.45 -11.96
N CYS A 198 5.11 12.68 -11.86
CA CYS A 198 6.10 11.62 -11.82
C CYS A 198 6.69 11.39 -10.42
N PHE A 199 6.51 12.33 -9.48
CA PHE A 199 6.98 12.19 -8.09
C PHE A 199 6.05 11.32 -7.24
N THR A 200 6.51 10.97 -6.04
CA THR A 200 5.78 10.15 -5.07
C THR A 200 4.81 11.01 -4.23
N PRO A 201 3.48 10.90 -4.43
CA PRO A 201 2.54 11.88 -3.88
C PRO A 201 2.33 11.76 -2.36
N PHE A 202 2.52 10.57 -1.79
CA PHE A 202 2.25 10.29 -0.38
C PHE A 202 3.34 10.76 0.59
N THR A 203 4.42 11.36 0.10
CA THR A 203 5.56 11.83 0.92
C THR A 203 5.08 12.66 2.10
N GLY A 204 4.35 13.75 1.84
CA GLY A 204 3.88 14.65 2.90
C GLY A 204 2.91 14.00 3.88
N MET A 205 1.98 13.19 3.37
CA MET A 205 1.02 12.49 4.22
C MET A 205 1.70 11.47 5.15
N SER A 206 2.84 10.90 4.74
CA SER A 206 3.64 9.99 5.57
C SER A 206 4.22 10.71 6.78
N PHE A 207 4.80 11.89 6.57
CA PHE A 207 5.33 12.74 7.65
C PHE A 207 4.24 13.25 8.57
N TYR A 208 3.09 13.63 8.01
CA TYR A 208 1.95 14.09 8.79
C TYR A 208 1.35 12.95 9.65
N ALA A 209 1.26 11.72 9.11
CA ALA A 209 0.84 10.54 9.86
C ALA A 209 1.83 10.19 10.98
N LEU A 210 3.14 10.33 10.74
CA LEU A 210 4.16 10.16 11.79
C LEU A 210 4.00 11.21 12.90
N ASN A 211 3.82 12.49 12.53
CA ASN A 211 3.63 13.54 13.53
C ASN A 211 2.35 13.31 14.34
N THR A 212 1.28 12.86 13.70
CA THR A 212 0.03 12.49 14.38
C THR A 212 0.23 11.36 15.40
N TYR A 213 1.03 10.35 15.04
CA TYR A 213 1.39 9.26 15.96
C TYR A 213 2.20 9.80 17.16
N LEU A 214 3.16 10.68 16.93
CA LEU A 214 3.96 11.31 17.99
C LEU A 214 3.14 12.21 18.93
N ASP A 215 1.99 12.69 18.48
CA ASP A 215 1.04 13.49 19.27
C ASP A 215 -0.09 12.63 19.89
N SER A 216 -0.02 11.29 19.77
CA SER A 216 -1.03 10.34 20.25
C SER A 216 -0.69 9.73 21.61
N CYS A 217 -1.64 9.01 22.23
CA CYS A 217 -1.37 8.24 23.45
C CYS A 217 -0.65 6.91 23.20
N PHE A 218 -0.31 6.58 21.95
CA PHE A 218 0.33 5.31 21.58
C PHE A 218 1.83 5.44 21.35
N VAL A 219 2.43 6.61 21.60
CA VAL A 219 3.88 6.80 21.54
C VAL A 219 4.58 5.79 22.44
N GLY A 220 5.67 5.20 21.94
CA GLY A 220 6.36 4.08 22.60
C GLY A 220 5.97 2.72 22.04
N GLN A 221 4.79 2.62 21.41
CA GLN A 221 4.34 1.38 20.79
C GLN A 221 4.73 1.33 19.31
N LYS A 222 4.86 0.14 18.73
CA LYS A 222 5.19 -0.01 17.30
C LYS A 222 4.29 0.85 16.39
N TYR A 223 4.91 1.76 15.64
CA TYR A 223 4.28 2.59 14.62
C TYR A 223 4.14 1.80 13.33
N ARG A 224 2.94 1.84 12.73
CA ARG A 224 2.67 1.17 11.46
C ARG A 224 2.06 2.13 10.47
N LEU A 225 2.63 2.11 9.27
CA LEU A 225 2.16 2.89 8.13
C LEU A 225 1.94 1.98 6.92
N HIS A 226 0.72 1.95 6.41
CA HIS A 226 0.37 1.17 5.21
C HIS A 226 0.09 2.09 4.01
N PHE A 227 0.56 1.69 2.82
CA PHE A 227 0.39 2.45 1.58
C PHE A 227 -0.56 1.71 0.63
N LEU A 228 -1.77 2.27 0.44
CA LEU A 228 -2.83 1.63 -0.34
C LEU A 228 -2.67 1.78 -1.87
N GLY A 229 -2.49 0.66 -2.58
CA GLY A 229 -2.51 0.59 -4.04
C GLY A 229 -1.25 1.18 -4.69
N ILE A 230 -0.08 0.68 -4.32
CA ILE A 230 1.21 1.08 -4.89
C ILE A 230 1.51 0.29 -6.16
N TYR A 231 1.87 0.98 -7.25
CA TYR A 231 2.13 0.33 -8.55
C TYR A 231 3.57 0.47 -9.05
N SER A 232 4.27 1.54 -8.64
CA SER A 232 5.52 1.93 -9.30
C SER A 232 6.75 1.59 -8.46
N ARG A 233 7.87 1.25 -9.14
CA ARG A 233 9.13 0.89 -8.47
C ARG A 233 9.72 2.05 -7.68
N GLN A 234 9.61 3.27 -8.20
CA GLN A 234 10.05 4.48 -7.50
C GLN A 234 9.28 4.74 -6.20
N ASP A 235 7.98 4.43 -6.15
CA ASP A 235 7.20 4.58 -4.92
C ASP A 235 7.69 3.58 -3.87
N ARG A 236 7.95 2.32 -4.26
CA ARG A 236 8.48 1.28 -3.37
C ARG A 236 9.87 1.62 -2.84
N PHE A 237 10.77 2.10 -3.70
CA PHE A 237 12.07 2.63 -3.28
C PHE A 237 11.89 3.76 -2.26
N HIS A 238 10.95 4.67 -2.50
CA HIS A 238 10.68 5.77 -1.57
C HIS A 238 10.08 5.30 -0.24
N ILE A 239 9.21 4.28 -0.23
CA ILE A 239 8.69 3.71 1.03
C ILE A 239 9.82 3.06 1.83
N ALA A 240 10.72 2.31 1.19
CA ALA A 240 11.89 1.76 1.87
C ALA A 240 12.76 2.88 2.48
N PHE A 241 12.95 3.98 1.74
CA PHE A 241 13.67 5.15 2.23
C PHE A 241 12.98 5.82 3.43
N LEU A 242 11.66 6.04 3.35
CA LEU A 242 10.88 6.61 4.45
C LEU A 242 10.90 5.70 5.68
N GLU A 243 10.87 4.39 5.52
CA GLU A 243 10.94 3.45 6.64
C GLU A 243 12.30 3.56 7.36
N ALA A 244 13.40 3.62 6.61
CA ALA A 244 14.74 3.84 7.19
C ALA A 244 14.85 5.22 7.87
N LEU A 245 14.34 6.27 7.22
CA LEU A 245 14.34 7.64 7.77
C LEU A 245 13.52 7.74 9.06
N PHE A 246 12.31 7.16 9.08
CA PHE A 246 11.45 7.22 10.26
C PHE A 246 11.97 6.30 11.38
N ARG A 247 12.63 5.19 11.04
CA ARG A 247 13.37 4.39 12.03
C ARG A 247 14.46 5.23 12.71
N HIS A 248 15.16 6.06 11.95
CA HIS A 248 16.14 6.98 12.51
C HIS A 248 15.49 8.00 13.46
N TYR A 249 14.37 8.61 13.07
CA TYR A 249 13.63 9.55 13.95
C TYR A 249 13.07 8.91 15.22
N LEU A 250 12.64 7.65 15.14
CA LEU A 250 12.02 6.91 16.25
C LEU A 250 13.01 6.06 17.03
N SER A 251 14.32 6.19 16.78
CA SER A 251 15.36 5.44 17.47
C SER A 251 15.26 5.64 18.98
N GLY A 252 15.14 4.54 19.73
CA GLY A 252 14.94 4.55 21.19
C GLY A 252 13.53 4.96 21.65
N VAL A 253 12.62 5.28 20.73
CA VAL A 253 11.23 5.64 21.02
C VAL A 253 10.28 4.51 20.65
N ALA A 254 10.31 4.03 19.41
CA ALA A 254 9.39 3.00 18.95
C ALA A 254 9.91 2.26 17.71
N ASP A 255 9.50 1.00 17.58
CA ASP A 255 9.67 0.25 16.34
C ASP A 255 8.79 0.83 15.22
N ILE A 256 9.26 0.69 13.98
CA ILE A 256 8.49 1.01 12.78
C ILE A 256 8.25 -0.24 11.92
N ALA A 257 7.08 -0.32 11.30
CA ALA A 257 6.83 -1.23 10.19
C ALA A 257 6.02 -0.53 9.10
N MET A 258 6.60 -0.42 7.92
CA MET A 258 5.91 0.04 6.73
C MET A 258 5.51 -1.12 5.83
N SER A 259 4.33 -1.01 5.23
CA SER A 259 3.85 -2.01 4.27
C SER A 259 3.07 -1.36 3.13
N TYR A 260 2.93 -2.05 2.02
CA TYR A 260 2.12 -1.60 0.90
C TYR A 260 1.39 -2.77 0.27
N ASP A 261 0.21 -2.55 -0.28
CA ASP A 261 -0.46 -3.54 -1.11
C ASP A 261 -0.29 -3.20 -2.60
N SER A 262 -0.32 -4.26 -3.41
CA SER A 262 -0.31 -4.12 -4.86
C SER A 262 -0.87 -5.35 -5.54
N ILE A 263 -1.81 -5.14 -6.46
CA ILE A 263 -2.22 -6.15 -7.44
C ILE A 263 -1.23 -6.27 -8.61
N ASN A 264 -0.29 -5.33 -8.73
CA ASN A 264 0.50 -5.13 -9.95
C ASN A 264 1.41 -6.33 -10.30
N PRO A 265 2.13 -6.98 -9.36
CA PRO A 265 2.96 -8.14 -9.71
C PRO A 265 2.14 -9.28 -10.34
N VAL A 266 0.99 -9.62 -9.75
CA VAL A 266 0.11 -10.67 -10.30
C VAL A 266 -0.55 -10.24 -11.61
N HIS A 267 -1.04 -9.00 -11.69
CA HIS A 267 -1.70 -8.51 -12.91
C HIS A 267 -0.74 -8.38 -14.10
N THR A 268 0.48 -7.88 -13.88
CA THR A 268 1.47 -7.74 -14.97
C THR A 268 1.97 -9.07 -15.48
N ALA A 269 2.13 -10.08 -14.62
CA ALA A 269 2.50 -11.43 -15.03
C ALA A 269 1.52 -12.04 -16.05
N ARG A 270 0.24 -11.68 -15.95
CA ARG A 270 -0.80 -12.12 -16.90
C ARG A 270 -0.73 -11.42 -18.25
N MET A 271 -0.30 -10.17 -18.27
CA MET A 271 -0.44 -9.26 -19.42
C MET A 271 0.86 -9.04 -20.20
N ASN A 272 2.02 -9.16 -19.54
CA ASN A 272 3.33 -8.80 -20.12
C ASN A 272 4.21 -10.03 -20.35
N GLN A 273 4.67 -10.20 -21.58
CA GLN A 273 5.46 -11.36 -22.02
C GLN A 273 6.96 -11.23 -21.74
N ARG A 274 7.44 -10.04 -21.36
CA ARG A 274 8.86 -9.71 -21.16
C ARG A 274 9.07 -8.98 -19.84
N LEU A 275 8.79 -9.68 -18.75
CA LEU A 275 9.02 -9.17 -17.40
C LEU A 275 10.40 -9.63 -16.93
N PRO A 276 11.30 -8.74 -16.48
CA PRO A 276 12.58 -9.17 -15.93
C PRO A 276 12.40 -9.91 -14.60
N LEU A 277 13.25 -10.91 -14.36
CA LEU A 277 13.41 -11.54 -13.06
C LEU A 277 14.59 -10.90 -12.34
N PHE A 278 14.36 -10.47 -11.11
CA PHE A 278 15.37 -9.99 -10.18
C PHE A 278 15.60 -11.05 -9.11
N HIS A 279 16.86 -11.33 -8.79
CA HIS A 279 17.25 -12.26 -7.73
C HIS A 279 18.44 -11.66 -6.96
N LEU A 280 18.26 -11.41 -5.65
CA LEU A 280 19.33 -10.86 -4.82
C LEU A 280 20.12 -12.01 -4.18
N ALA A 281 21.30 -12.27 -4.73
CA ALA A 281 22.24 -13.27 -4.22
C ALA A 281 23.30 -12.58 -3.35
N GLY A 282 23.04 -12.50 -2.05
CA GLY A 282 23.88 -11.72 -1.13
C GLY A 282 23.78 -10.23 -1.42
N ASP A 283 24.88 -9.62 -1.85
CA ASP A 283 24.94 -8.18 -2.18
C ASP A 283 24.79 -7.88 -3.68
N GLU A 284 24.65 -8.91 -4.51
CA GLU A 284 24.55 -8.78 -5.96
C GLU A 284 23.12 -9.04 -6.46
N LEU A 285 22.61 -8.12 -7.28
CA LEU A 285 21.32 -8.29 -7.94
C LEU A 285 21.54 -8.90 -9.33
N GLU A 286 21.21 -10.17 -9.46
CA GLU A 286 21.13 -10.86 -10.73
C GLU A 286 19.85 -10.43 -11.47
N VAL A 287 19.99 -10.10 -12.75
CA VAL A 287 18.89 -9.66 -13.61
C VAL A 287 18.77 -10.57 -14.81
N TYR A 288 17.70 -11.34 -14.88
CA TYR A 288 17.37 -12.13 -16.06
C TYR A 288 16.41 -11.32 -16.96
N PRO A 289 16.63 -11.29 -18.29
CA PRO A 289 15.83 -10.45 -19.20
C PRO A 289 14.33 -10.76 -19.18
N THR A 290 13.96 -12.02 -18.96
CA THR A 290 12.56 -12.45 -18.88
C THR A 290 12.34 -13.50 -17.78
N LEU A 291 11.11 -13.58 -17.25
CA LEU A 291 10.69 -14.65 -16.33
C LEU A 291 10.83 -16.05 -16.93
N LEU A 292 10.93 -16.15 -18.26
CA LEU A 292 11.19 -17.43 -18.96
C LEU A 292 12.63 -17.94 -18.74
N ASP A 293 13.55 -17.08 -18.29
CA ASP A 293 14.95 -17.41 -18.07
C ASP A 293 15.24 -17.77 -16.61
N VAL A 294 14.18 -17.99 -15.82
CA VAL A 294 14.29 -18.37 -14.41
C VAL A 294 15.08 -19.68 -14.25
N PRO A 295 16.16 -19.70 -13.45
CA PRO A 295 16.89 -20.92 -13.13
C PRO A 295 16.00 -21.97 -12.45
N ALA A 296 16.20 -23.25 -12.78
CA ALA A 296 15.45 -24.35 -12.17
C ALA A 296 15.60 -24.40 -10.63
N SER A 297 16.78 -24.01 -10.12
CA SER A 297 17.04 -23.89 -8.68
C SER A 297 16.16 -22.84 -8.00
N LEU A 298 15.85 -21.73 -8.68
CA LEU A 298 14.93 -20.71 -8.17
C LEU A 298 13.47 -21.13 -8.33
N LEU A 299 13.13 -21.86 -9.40
CA LEU A 299 11.79 -22.39 -9.60
C LEU A 299 11.31 -23.26 -8.43
N GLY A 300 12.19 -24.09 -7.88
CA GLY A 300 11.87 -24.90 -6.70
C GLY A 300 11.56 -24.08 -5.44
N GLN A 301 12.07 -22.85 -5.34
CA GLN A 301 11.86 -21.96 -4.18
C GLN A 301 10.57 -21.14 -4.28
N VAL A 302 10.13 -20.83 -5.50
CA VAL A 302 8.97 -19.96 -5.76
C VAL A 302 7.69 -20.73 -6.03
N THR A 303 7.78 -22.06 -6.12
CA THR A 303 6.64 -22.96 -6.34
C THR A 303 6.23 -23.63 -5.03
N SER A 304 5.01 -24.15 -4.99
CA SER A 304 4.43 -24.75 -3.77
C SER A 304 4.79 -26.23 -3.60
N ASN A 305 5.08 -26.92 -4.69
CA ASN A 305 5.50 -28.31 -4.71
C ASN A 305 6.10 -28.66 -6.09
N VAL A 306 6.63 -29.89 -6.22
CA VAL A 306 7.27 -30.39 -7.45
C VAL A 306 6.31 -30.40 -8.64
N GLU A 307 5.03 -30.75 -8.44
CA GLU A 307 4.02 -30.76 -9.51
C GLU A 307 3.77 -29.33 -10.04
N HIS A 308 3.70 -28.34 -9.15
CA HIS A 308 3.57 -26.95 -9.53
C HIS A 308 4.81 -26.45 -10.31
N ALA A 309 6.01 -26.84 -9.87
CA ALA A 309 7.24 -26.53 -10.59
C ALA A 309 7.23 -27.11 -12.01
N GLN A 310 6.79 -28.36 -12.17
CA GLN A 310 6.67 -29.02 -13.47
C GLN A 310 5.68 -28.30 -14.39
N LYS A 311 4.49 -27.94 -13.88
CA LYS A 311 3.50 -27.16 -14.65
C LYS A 311 4.05 -25.80 -15.08
N MET A 312 4.83 -25.14 -14.24
CA MET A 312 5.46 -23.87 -14.61
C MET A 312 6.54 -24.04 -15.69
N LEU A 313 7.35 -25.11 -15.63
CA LEU A 313 8.31 -25.44 -16.69
C LEU A 313 7.60 -25.69 -18.03
N GLU A 314 6.48 -26.41 -18.02
CA GLU A 314 5.65 -26.63 -19.21
C GLU A 314 5.14 -25.30 -19.79
N GLU A 315 4.67 -24.38 -18.95
CA GLU A 315 4.24 -23.05 -19.39
C GLU A 315 5.38 -22.20 -19.97
N ILE A 316 6.60 -22.31 -19.41
CA ILE A 316 7.81 -21.68 -19.96
C ILE A 316 8.10 -22.21 -21.36
N GLU A 317 8.15 -23.52 -21.53
CA GLU A 317 8.44 -24.17 -22.82
C GLU A 317 7.38 -23.85 -23.87
N ARG A 318 6.09 -23.90 -23.49
CA ARG A 318 5.00 -23.46 -24.36
C ARG A 318 5.21 -22.04 -24.84
N ARG A 319 5.59 -21.14 -23.93
CA ARG A 319 5.79 -19.73 -24.26
C ARG A 319 7.00 -19.50 -25.16
N ARG A 320 8.10 -20.21 -24.93
CA ARG A 320 9.29 -20.20 -25.79
C ARG A 320 8.96 -20.65 -27.22
N ASN A 321 8.08 -21.64 -27.34
CA ASN A 321 7.58 -22.16 -28.63
C ASN A 321 6.47 -21.30 -29.27
N GLY A 322 6.19 -20.10 -28.73
CA GLY A 322 5.21 -19.17 -29.29
C GLY A 322 3.75 -19.52 -29.01
N HIS A 323 3.49 -20.53 -28.17
CA HIS A 323 2.13 -20.93 -27.80
C HIS A 323 1.53 -20.02 -26.72
N ARG A 324 0.20 -20.05 -26.62
CA ARG A 324 -0.55 -19.41 -25.52
C ARG A 324 -0.41 -20.26 -24.25
N LEU A 325 -0.33 -19.58 -23.11
CA LEU A 325 -0.34 -20.21 -21.79
C LEU A 325 -1.66 -20.93 -21.55
N HIS A 326 -1.63 -22.06 -20.84
CA HIS A 326 -2.87 -22.67 -20.34
C HIS A 326 -3.41 -21.90 -19.14
N ASN A 327 -2.51 -21.49 -18.25
CA ASN A 327 -2.81 -20.64 -17.11
C ASN A 327 -2.14 -19.27 -17.28
N ALA A 328 -2.93 -18.25 -17.60
CA ALA A 328 -2.44 -16.87 -17.73
C ALA A 328 -1.77 -16.34 -16.46
N GLY A 329 -2.09 -16.91 -15.29
CA GLY A 329 -1.51 -16.56 -14.00
C GLY A 329 -0.22 -17.29 -13.65
N ALA A 330 0.25 -18.28 -14.42
CA ALA A 330 1.34 -19.20 -14.04
C ALA A 330 2.63 -18.49 -13.58
N PHE A 331 2.96 -17.33 -14.15
CA PHE A 331 4.15 -16.56 -13.79
C PHE A 331 3.97 -15.63 -12.58
N SER A 332 2.79 -15.61 -11.96
CA SER A 332 2.48 -14.71 -10.85
C SER A 332 3.37 -14.96 -9.62
N PRO A 333 3.59 -16.20 -9.16
CA PRO A 333 4.53 -16.48 -8.05
C PRO A 333 5.95 -16.01 -8.34
N VAL A 334 6.47 -16.27 -9.55
CA VAL A 334 7.82 -15.85 -9.96
C VAL A 334 7.94 -14.31 -10.02
N ASN A 335 6.91 -13.63 -10.52
CA ASN A 335 6.94 -12.16 -10.58
C ASN A 335 6.78 -11.53 -9.18
N VAL A 336 6.02 -12.15 -8.28
CA VAL A 336 5.96 -11.72 -6.86
C VAL A 336 7.33 -11.87 -6.22
N PHE A 337 7.98 -13.04 -6.37
CA PHE A 337 9.35 -13.27 -5.92
C PHE A 337 10.30 -12.17 -6.41
N SER A 338 10.35 -11.97 -7.72
CA SER A 338 11.18 -10.95 -8.39
C SER A 338 10.99 -9.55 -7.78
N ASN A 339 9.75 -9.18 -7.47
CA ASN A 339 9.46 -7.88 -6.89
C ASN A 339 9.88 -7.77 -5.42
N LEU A 340 9.80 -8.86 -4.64
CA LEU A 340 10.29 -8.92 -3.25
C LEU A 340 11.82 -8.87 -3.18
N GLU A 341 12.51 -9.53 -4.11
CA GLU A 341 13.97 -9.46 -4.27
C GLU A 341 14.40 -8.02 -4.58
N LEU A 342 13.70 -7.35 -5.50
CA LEU A 342 13.96 -5.95 -5.82
C LEU A 342 13.73 -5.00 -4.62
N ASP A 343 12.71 -5.24 -3.80
CA ASP A 343 12.45 -4.42 -2.60
C ASP A 343 13.52 -4.62 -1.51
N ARG A 344 14.04 -5.85 -1.37
CA ARG A 344 15.22 -6.14 -0.53
C ARG A 344 16.44 -5.39 -1.02
N PHE A 345 16.69 -5.43 -2.34
CA PHE A 345 17.77 -4.69 -2.97
C PHE A 345 17.64 -3.18 -2.72
N PHE A 346 16.45 -2.60 -2.84
CA PHE A 346 16.23 -1.19 -2.50
C PHE A 346 16.62 -0.86 -1.06
N THR A 347 16.20 -1.71 -0.11
CA THR A 347 16.55 -1.54 1.31
C THR A 347 18.07 -1.60 1.50
N MET A 348 18.73 -2.59 0.90
CA MET A 348 20.19 -2.75 0.94
C MET A 348 20.91 -1.52 0.38
N LEU A 349 20.46 -0.95 -0.74
CA LEU A 349 21.06 0.25 -1.31
C LEU A 349 20.91 1.47 -0.40
N ILE A 350 19.75 1.64 0.24
CA ILE A 350 19.51 2.75 1.18
C ILE A 350 20.52 2.69 2.34
N ASP A 351 20.77 1.50 2.86
CA ASP A 351 21.71 1.29 3.97
C ASP A 351 23.17 1.42 3.48
N LYS A 352 23.54 0.77 2.37
CA LYS A 352 24.90 0.76 1.80
C LYS A 352 25.42 2.16 1.46
N TYR A 353 24.56 3.04 0.96
CA TYR A 353 24.92 4.42 0.62
C TYR A 353 24.56 5.43 1.72
N GLU A 354 24.18 4.96 2.91
CA GLU A 354 23.75 5.80 4.05
C GLU A 354 22.77 6.92 3.66
N LEU A 355 21.79 6.65 2.79
CA LEU A 355 20.97 7.70 2.17
C LEU A 355 20.26 8.59 3.21
N VAL A 356 19.90 8.02 4.35
CA VAL A 356 19.31 8.76 5.48
C VAL A 356 20.32 9.77 6.05
N MET A 357 21.58 9.38 6.23
CA MET A 357 22.63 10.28 6.74
C MET A 357 22.99 11.35 5.73
N GLU A 358 23.01 11.02 4.45
CA GLU A 358 23.19 12.01 3.40
C GLU A 358 22.06 13.06 3.36
N LEU A 359 20.81 12.67 3.64
CA LEU A 359 19.71 13.63 3.80
C LEU A 359 19.97 14.57 4.99
N HIS A 360 20.33 14.02 6.16
CA HIS A 360 20.61 14.80 7.37
C HIS A 360 21.80 15.77 7.21
N ARG A 361 22.85 15.35 6.49
CA ARG A 361 24.04 16.18 6.20
C ARG A 361 23.76 17.26 5.15
N SER A 362 22.63 17.19 4.43
CA SER A 362 22.33 18.09 3.31
C SER A 362 21.72 19.41 3.77
N THR A 363 22.40 20.51 3.44
CA THR A 363 21.98 21.88 3.81
C THR A 363 20.93 22.48 2.88
N SER A 364 20.72 21.88 1.70
CA SER A 364 19.74 22.34 0.71
C SER A 364 19.20 21.19 -0.15
N PRO A 365 18.02 21.35 -0.79
CA PRO A 365 17.50 20.35 -1.73
C PRO A 365 18.46 20.08 -2.89
N THR A 366 19.15 21.10 -3.39
CA THR A 366 20.12 20.98 -4.48
C THR A 366 21.31 20.13 -4.06
N SER A 367 21.86 20.35 -2.85
CA SER A 367 22.97 19.54 -2.33
C SER A 367 22.56 18.08 -2.17
N TRP A 368 21.36 17.83 -1.65
CA TRP A 368 20.79 16.50 -1.47
C TRP A 368 20.62 15.77 -2.81
N VAL A 369 19.99 16.41 -3.78
CA VAL A 369 19.80 15.88 -5.15
C VAL A 369 21.14 15.61 -5.84
N GLY A 370 22.12 16.51 -5.72
CA GLY A 370 23.44 16.33 -6.31
C GLY A 370 24.18 15.10 -5.76
N ARG A 371 24.02 14.78 -4.47
CA ARG A 371 24.58 13.56 -3.87
C ARG A 371 23.86 12.31 -4.36
N VAL A 372 22.53 12.32 -4.36
CA VAL A 372 21.70 11.21 -4.84
C VAL A 372 22.01 10.87 -6.30
N ASN A 373 22.19 11.87 -7.16
CA ASN A 373 22.52 11.64 -8.56
C ASN A 373 23.86 10.91 -8.72
N ARG A 374 24.90 11.30 -7.96
CA ARG A 374 26.20 10.61 -7.95
C ARG A 374 26.09 9.17 -7.46
N ILE A 375 25.27 8.92 -6.44
CA ILE A 375 24.99 7.56 -5.96
C ILE A 375 24.31 6.74 -7.04
N PHE A 376 23.35 7.30 -7.77
CA PHE A 376 22.72 6.60 -8.90
C PHE A 376 23.68 6.34 -10.06
N ASP A 377 24.67 7.20 -10.29
CA ASP A 377 25.70 6.95 -11.31
C ASP A 377 26.56 5.73 -10.91
N ASP A 378 26.96 5.60 -9.64
CA ASP A 378 27.68 4.42 -9.14
C ASP A 378 26.81 3.15 -9.18
N ILE A 379 25.52 3.26 -8.84
CA ILE A 379 24.58 2.14 -8.95
C ILE A 379 24.43 1.69 -10.40
N ASP A 380 24.31 2.61 -11.35
CA ASP A 380 24.13 2.29 -12.77
C ASP A 380 25.37 1.64 -13.37
N GLN A 381 26.57 1.99 -12.88
CA GLN A 381 27.82 1.29 -13.24
C GLN A 381 27.83 -0.17 -12.78
N LYS A 382 27.31 -0.45 -11.58
CA LYS A 382 27.30 -1.82 -10.99
C LYS A 382 26.10 -2.66 -11.41
N HIS A 383 24.95 -2.03 -11.62
CA HIS A 383 23.67 -2.68 -11.88
C HIS A 383 22.93 -1.96 -13.03
N PRO A 384 23.47 -2.04 -14.26
CA PRO A 384 22.97 -1.27 -15.38
C PRO A 384 21.50 -1.56 -15.67
N GLY A 385 20.70 -0.51 -15.86
CA GLY A 385 19.30 -0.62 -16.27
C GLY A 385 18.29 -0.98 -15.17
N VAL A 386 18.74 -1.24 -13.93
CA VAL A 386 17.83 -1.43 -12.79
C VAL A 386 17.06 -0.15 -12.48
N PHE A 387 17.76 0.99 -12.49
CA PHE A 387 17.18 2.33 -12.33
C PHE A 387 17.12 3.05 -13.67
N THR A 388 16.01 2.85 -14.39
CA THR A 388 15.78 3.55 -15.67
C THR A 388 15.85 5.07 -15.50
N HIS A 389 16.21 5.80 -16.57
CA HIS A 389 16.26 7.27 -16.56
C HIS A 389 14.97 7.91 -16.01
N HIS A 390 13.80 7.39 -16.39
CA HIS A 390 12.52 7.85 -15.86
C HIS A 390 12.39 7.62 -14.35
N MET A 391 12.80 6.45 -13.85
CA MET A 391 12.79 6.13 -12.42
C MET A 391 13.73 7.05 -11.64
N ARG A 392 14.95 7.29 -12.13
CA ARG A 392 15.92 8.21 -11.52
C ARG A 392 15.32 9.61 -11.40
N ARG A 393 14.78 10.17 -12.48
CA ARG A 393 14.11 11.47 -12.48
C ARG A 393 12.97 11.55 -11.45
N ALA A 394 12.13 10.51 -11.38
CA ALA A 394 11.02 10.45 -10.43
C ALA A 394 11.49 10.41 -8.97
N ILE A 395 12.55 9.65 -8.67
CA ILE A 395 13.15 9.57 -7.34
C ILE A 395 13.77 10.92 -6.96
N THR A 396 14.55 11.53 -7.84
CA THR A 396 15.16 12.85 -7.59
C THR A 396 14.11 13.91 -7.24
N LEU A 397 13.02 13.99 -8.01
CA LEU A 397 11.91 14.90 -7.71
C LEU A 397 11.22 14.57 -6.38
N THR A 398 11.09 13.29 -6.05
CA THR A 398 10.53 12.85 -4.76
C THR A 398 11.45 13.26 -3.60
N PHE A 399 12.75 13.08 -3.75
CA PHE A 399 13.76 13.38 -2.75
C PHE A 399 13.90 14.87 -2.47
N GLU A 400 13.78 15.73 -3.48
CA GLU A 400 13.69 17.18 -3.28
C GLU A 400 12.51 17.56 -2.35
N ARG A 401 11.33 16.95 -2.56
CA ARG A 401 10.15 17.17 -1.71
C ARG A 401 10.35 16.59 -0.32
N THR A 402 10.98 15.43 -0.25
CA THR A 402 11.29 14.75 1.02
C THR A 402 12.19 15.60 1.89
N TRP A 403 13.16 16.31 1.31
CA TRP A 403 14.01 17.24 2.05
C TRP A 403 13.19 18.37 2.71
N ARG A 404 12.21 18.95 2.00
CA ARG A 404 11.35 20.00 2.58
C ARG A 404 10.54 19.47 3.76
N TRP A 405 9.99 18.27 3.64
CA TRP A 405 9.28 17.59 4.72
C TRP A 405 10.18 17.20 5.89
N HIS A 406 11.40 16.74 5.61
CA HIS A 406 12.43 16.49 6.63
C HIS A 406 12.78 17.75 7.41
N LYS A 407 13.01 18.88 6.74
CA LYS A 407 13.31 20.15 7.42
C LYS A 407 12.17 20.60 8.31
N TRP A 408 10.92 20.55 7.84
CA TRP A 408 9.77 20.82 8.70
C TRP A 408 9.70 19.86 9.89
N PHE A 409 9.94 18.57 9.67
CA PHE A 409 9.84 17.56 10.72
C PHE A 409 10.97 17.67 11.77
N VAL A 410 12.14 18.16 11.41
CA VAL A 410 13.26 18.32 12.36
C VAL A 410 13.22 19.68 13.06
N ASP A 411 12.86 20.76 12.35
CA ASP A 411 13.04 22.12 12.85
C ASP A 411 11.76 22.78 13.41
N ASP A 412 10.57 22.36 12.96
CA ASP A 412 9.30 23.06 13.26
C ASP A 412 8.27 22.12 13.90
N ARG A 413 7.87 21.05 13.19
CA ARG A 413 6.80 20.11 13.54
C ARG A 413 5.44 20.73 13.88
N SER A 414 5.27 22.05 13.77
CA SER A 414 3.98 22.67 14.05
C SER A 414 2.93 22.23 13.04
N LEU A 415 1.68 22.08 13.52
CA LEU A 415 0.54 21.78 12.67
C LEU A 415 0.37 22.84 11.57
N LYS A 416 0.60 24.12 11.88
CA LYS A 416 0.51 25.22 10.91
C LYS A 416 1.54 25.07 9.78
N GLY A 417 2.79 24.76 10.11
CA GLY A 417 3.83 24.49 9.12
C GLY A 417 3.50 23.28 8.25
N GLY A 418 3.03 22.20 8.89
CA GLY A 418 2.66 20.96 8.20
C GLY A 418 1.47 21.16 7.25
N ASP A 419 0.46 21.91 7.67
CA ASP A 419 -0.67 22.28 6.82
C ASP A 419 -0.25 23.10 5.60
N GLY A 420 0.66 24.05 5.78
CA GLY A 420 1.20 24.86 4.69
C GLY A 420 1.93 24.00 3.65
N LEU A 421 2.76 23.06 4.11
CA LEU A 421 3.45 22.11 3.23
C LEU A 421 2.51 21.09 2.59
N MET A 422 1.48 20.63 3.28
CA MET A 422 0.43 19.80 2.68
C MET A 422 -0.30 20.57 1.59
N ALA A 423 -0.72 21.82 1.84
CA ALA A 423 -1.37 22.64 0.82
C ALA A 423 -0.48 22.85 -0.41
N GLN A 424 0.83 23.02 -0.23
CA GLN A 424 1.78 23.02 -1.35
C GLN A 424 1.83 21.67 -2.08
N THR A 425 1.97 20.56 -1.35
CA THR A 425 2.02 19.21 -1.91
C THR A 425 0.77 18.92 -2.74
N ILE A 426 -0.41 19.28 -2.25
CA ILE A 426 -1.70 19.12 -2.93
C ILE A 426 -1.76 19.95 -4.22
N ARG A 427 -1.30 21.20 -4.17
CA ARG A 427 -1.21 22.05 -5.39
C ARG A 427 -0.29 21.45 -6.45
N GLU A 428 0.82 20.83 -6.03
CA GLU A 428 1.75 20.16 -6.95
C GLU A 428 1.16 18.87 -7.57
N ILE A 429 0.25 18.20 -6.86
CA ILE A 429 -0.46 17.01 -7.37
C ILE A 429 -1.39 17.39 -8.53
N LYS A 430 -2.03 18.57 -8.48
CA LYS A 430 -2.97 19.06 -9.52
C LYS A 430 -4.15 18.12 -9.80
N PHE A 431 -4.66 17.44 -8.77
CA PHE A 431 -5.90 16.66 -8.92
C PHE A 431 -7.10 17.62 -9.06
N PRO A 432 -8.11 17.30 -9.91
CA PRO A 432 -9.33 18.11 -10.01
C PRO A 432 -10.00 18.28 -8.65
N ARG A 433 -10.54 19.47 -8.35
CA ARG A 433 -11.20 19.77 -7.07
C ARG A 433 -12.61 19.15 -6.99
N LEU A 434 -13.12 18.98 -5.77
CA LEU A 434 -14.53 18.67 -5.53
C LEU A 434 -15.41 19.86 -5.91
N ILE A 435 -16.69 19.59 -6.18
CA ILE A 435 -17.68 20.64 -6.43
C ILE A 435 -18.00 21.30 -5.09
N SER A 436 -17.67 22.59 -4.95
CA SER A 436 -18.07 23.41 -3.82
C SER A 436 -19.53 23.83 -4.02
N ASN A 437 -20.43 23.30 -3.19
CA ASN A 437 -21.79 23.83 -3.05
C ASN A 437 -21.92 24.51 -1.70
#